data_AF-A0A2V7MCB3-F1
#
_entry.id   AF-A0A2V7MCB3-F1
#
_cell.length_a   1.000
_cell.length_b   1.000
_cell.length_c   1.000
_cell.angle_alpha   90.00
_cell.angle_beta   90.00
_cell.angle_gamma   90.00
#
_symmetry.space_group_name_H-M   'P 1'
#
loop_
_entity.id
_entity.type
_entity.pdbx_description
1 polymer ?
#
loop_
_entity_poly.entity_id
_entity_poly.type
_entity_poly.pdbx_seq_one_letter_code
_entity_poly.pdbx_strand_id
1 'polypeptide(L)'
;MNPPAAPLAAPPPPPAPPSAAGGLRLGPSTLRYVAHQALHAEQQLPGQATQVIDRGTKLFLTATIVGPADSLGYRLTFTVDSIALDSGTTLPPTIDLNAARGLVYDGRLTASGRSAIALVSDSTRAVAFVQLLGLLRTFYPRLPPSGLVPGAEWTDTTTTDDRVVIDVTRTSVNNSRVANWEDRGGIRVLRMDVTSPYTVSGKGTQANQPVEVKGSGTETTRNFVAADGRYLGAVHDARAIWVNPAGLGVLREASVYAEVGVGDPGSRGRLRQINAGFNSRGLSFGYQRDFFDGGVRGSTIRLGLAGGAGGLAAGFAVARYGGGGTNETGWDLGMSYVARPGLTLGVVAANLGQPIVRGVRQRLTYIPGLTWHPGPVPAIAFSTAANITPDSVASYAFGLGWRTSGTSSRWPIEILARLDTDGGLRRAAFVLGFSIGGENRFGAVASSPGDVSHIDGASVYALVAREPRPGRR
;
A
#
# COMPACT_ATOMS: atom_id res chain seq x y z
N MET A 1 -41.15 -12.50 -58.96
CA MET A 1 -41.79 -11.62 -57.97
C MET A 1 -40.99 -11.73 -56.68
N ASN A 2 -40.47 -10.63 -56.14
CA ASN A 2 -39.88 -10.58 -54.80
C ASN A 2 -40.76 -9.69 -53.91
N PRO A 3 -40.93 -9.99 -52.61
CA PRO A 3 -41.80 -9.24 -51.72
C PRO A 3 -41.17 -7.90 -51.30
N PRO A 4 -41.99 -6.89 -50.91
CA PRO A 4 -41.50 -5.61 -50.41
C PRO A 4 -40.91 -5.76 -48.99
N ALA A 5 -39.86 -5.00 -48.69
CA ALA A 5 -39.23 -4.97 -47.37
C ALA A 5 -40.09 -4.20 -46.35
N ALA A 6 -40.15 -4.70 -45.11
CA ALA A 6 -40.89 -4.07 -44.02
C ALA A 6 -40.14 -2.87 -43.40
N PRO A 7 -40.83 -1.89 -42.80
CA PRO A 7 -40.18 -0.72 -42.20
C PRO A 7 -39.44 -1.06 -40.90
N LEU A 8 -38.28 -0.44 -40.67
CA LEU A 8 -37.53 -0.56 -39.43
C LEU A 8 -38.22 0.20 -38.27
N ALA A 9 -38.28 -0.44 -37.10
CA ALA A 9 -38.86 0.16 -35.89
C ALA A 9 -37.96 1.26 -35.30
N ALA A 10 -38.58 2.28 -34.70
CA ALA A 10 -37.87 3.38 -34.06
C ALA A 10 -37.16 2.94 -32.77
N PRO A 11 -35.99 3.52 -32.42
CA PRO A 11 -35.24 3.15 -31.23
C PRO A 11 -35.93 3.59 -29.93
N PRO A 12 -35.77 2.83 -28.82
CA PRO A 12 -36.41 3.16 -27.55
C PRO A 12 -35.77 4.41 -26.89
N PRO A 13 -36.54 5.16 -26.08
CA PRO A 13 -36.03 6.34 -25.39
C PRO A 13 -34.99 5.97 -24.32
N PRO A 14 -33.99 6.84 -24.06
CA PRO A 14 -32.93 6.56 -23.10
C PRO A 14 -33.44 6.49 -21.65
N PRO A 15 -32.85 5.64 -20.79
CA PRO A 15 -33.27 5.48 -19.40
C PRO A 15 -32.99 6.73 -18.57
N ALA A 16 -33.88 7.02 -17.61
CA ALA A 16 -33.74 8.15 -16.69
C ALA A 16 -32.51 8.01 -15.78
N PRO A 17 -31.81 9.12 -15.45
CA PRO A 17 -30.63 9.09 -14.59
C PRO A 17 -31.00 8.71 -13.14
N PRO A 18 -30.17 7.90 -12.43
CA PRO A 18 -30.44 7.51 -11.06
C PRO A 18 -30.32 8.68 -10.06
N SER A 19 -31.19 8.65 -9.05
CA SER A 19 -31.36 9.70 -8.03
C SER A 19 -30.10 10.00 -7.20
N ALA A 20 -29.90 11.28 -6.87
CA ALA A 20 -28.84 11.75 -5.99
C ALA A 20 -29.40 12.25 -4.65
N ALA A 21 -29.15 11.53 -3.55
CA ALA A 21 -29.23 12.04 -2.17
C ALA A 21 -28.65 11.03 -1.15
N GLY A 22 -27.34 11.06 -0.91
CA GLY A 22 -26.73 10.27 0.16
C GLY A 22 -25.22 10.46 0.24
N GLY A 23 -24.71 10.84 1.42
CA GLY A 23 -23.27 10.88 1.66
C GLY A 23 -22.68 9.47 1.73
N LEU A 24 -21.37 9.38 1.48
CA LEU A 24 -20.63 8.13 1.48
C LEU A 24 -20.63 7.47 2.86
N ARG A 25 -21.04 6.19 2.93
CA ARG A 25 -21.09 5.39 4.16
C ARG A 25 -20.06 4.26 4.12
N LEU A 26 -19.73 3.68 5.28
CA LEU A 26 -18.98 2.42 5.30
C LEU A 26 -19.84 1.29 4.72
N GLY A 27 -19.21 0.36 4.00
CA GLY A 27 -19.89 -0.72 3.29
C GLY A 27 -19.17 -2.08 3.37
N PRO A 28 -19.77 -3.13 2.79
CA PRO A 28 -19.22 -4.48 2.80
C PRO A 28 -17.83 -4.56 2.14
N SER A 29 -16.89 -5.24 2.80
CA SER A 29 -15.51 -5.35 2.32
C SER A 29 -14.74 -6.43 3.09
N THR A 30 -13.80 -7.11 2.43
CA THR A 30 -12.77 -7.89 3.11
C THR A 30 -11.42 -7.27 2.78
N LEU A 31 -10.74 -6.74 3.79
CA LEU A 31 -9.51 -5.97 3.63
C LEU A 31 -8.48 -6.34 4.70
N ARG A 32 -7.21 -6.37 4.29
CA ARG A 32 -6.08 -6.56 5.19
C ARG A 32 -5.47 -5.23 5.55
N TYR A 33 -5.12 -5.07 6.82
CA TYR A 33 -4.56 -3.86 7.37
C TYR A 33 -3.36 -4.19 8.26
N VAL A 34 -2.50 -3.18 8.41
CA VAL A 34 -1.46 -3.15 9.44
C VAL A 34 -1.77 -1.96 10.33
N ALA A 35 -2.24 -2.23 11.54
CA ALA A 35 -2.37 -1.21 12.57
C ALA A 35 -1.04 -1.14 13.33
N HIS A 36 -0.32 -0.02 13.20
CA HIS A 36 0.92 0.23 13.94
C HIS A 36 0.65 1.25 15.03
N GLN A 37 0.78 0.83 16.29
CA GLN A 37 0.69 1.68 17.46
C GLN A 37 2.09 1.87 18.03
N ALA A 38 2.51 3.11 18.20
CA ALA A 38 3.67 3.48 19.01
C ALA A 38 3.16 4.29 20.21
N LEU A 39 3.49 3.83 21.41
CA LEU A 39 3.22 4.49 22.68
C LEU A 39 4.54 4.99 23.23
N HIS A 40 4.58 6.27 23.57
CA HIS A 40 5.55 6.85 24.48
C HIS A 40 4.77 7.36 25.70
N ALA A 41 5.12 6.92 26.90
CA ALA A 41 4.47 7.34 28.13
C ALA A 41 5.49 7.54 29.25
N GLU A 42 5.43 8.69 29.91
CA GLU A 42 6.21 8.97 31.12
C GLU A 42 5.30 8.75 32.34
N GLN A 43 5.75 7.93 33.29
CA GLN A 43 5.03 7.63 34.51
C GLN A 43 5.90 7.95 35.73
N GLN A 44 5.46 8.90 36.55
CA GLN A 44 6.09 9.22 37.82
C GLN A 44 5.24 8.69 38.97
N LEU A 45 5.83 7.87 39.83
CA LEU A 45 5.19 7.32 41.03
C LEU A 45 5.81 7.96 42.29
N PRO A 46 5.04 8.21 43.37
CA PRO A 46 5.57 8.80 44.60
C PRO A 46 6.76 8.00 45.15
N GLY A 47 7.91 8.68 45.32
CA GLY A 47 9.14 8.05 45.80
C GLY A 47 9.92 7.22 44.78
N GLN A 48 9.53 7.24 43.49
CA GLN A 48 10.26 6.56 42.40
C GLN A 48 10.72 7.54 41.32
N ALA A 49 11.76 7.16 40.58
CA ALA A 49 12.18 7.88 39.38
C ALA A 49 11.10 7.77 38.27
N THR A 50 11.00 8.78 37.42
CA THR A 50 10.11 8.77 36.26
C THR A 50 10.48 7.60 35.34
N GLN A 51 9.55 6.67 35.15
CA GLN A 51 9.67 5.60 34.16
C GLN A 51 9.26 6.13 32.79
N VAL A 52 10.10 5.88 31.78
CA VAL A 52 9.75 6.10 30.38
C VAL A 52 9.37 4.74 29.77
N ILE A 53 8.21 4.69 29.13
CA ILE A 53 7.63 3.50 28.52
C ILE A 53 7.47 3.76 27.02
N ASP A 54 8.46 3.31 26.24
CA ASP A 54 8.38 3.23 24.79
C ASP A 54 7.94 1.82 24.38
N ARG A 55 6.85 1.71 23.61
CA ARG A 55 6.34 0.44 23.08
C ARG A 55 5.81 0.61 21.67
N GLY A 56 6.31 -0.21 20.74
CA GLY A 56 5.78 -0.31 19.40
C GLY A 56 5.16 -1.68 19.13
N THR A 57 3.92 -1.69 18.64
CA THR A 57 3.17 -2.91 18.29
C THR A 57 2.54 -2.77 16.92
N LYS A 58 2.81 -3.74 16.03
CA LYS A 58 2.19 -3.90 14.72
C LYS A 58 1.21 -5.07 14.77
N LEU A 59 -0.07 -4.78 14.61
CA LEU A 59 -1.15 -5.75 14.46
C LEU A 59 -1.47 -5.92 12.97
N PHE A 60 -1.26 -7.12 12.45
CA PHE A 60 -1.68 -7.51 11.11
C PHE A 60 -3.06 -8.16 11.24
N LEU A 61 -4.05 -7.61 10.56
CA LEU A 61 -5.45 -8.00 10.72
C LEU A 61 -6.21 -8.01 9.39
N THR A 62 -7.03 -9.03 9.21
CA THR A 62 -8.04 -9.11 8.15
C THR A 62 -9.37 -8.66 8.74
N ALA A 63 -9.93 -7.55 8.26
CA ALA A 63 -11.29 -7.11 8.62
C ALA A 63 -12.28 -7.48 7.51
N THR A 64 -13.39 -8.11 7.89
CA THR A 64 -14.47 -8.53 7.01
C THR A 64 -15.77 -7.90 7.46
N ILE A 65 -16.31 -7.00 6.65
CA ILE A 65 -17.66 -6.43 6.76
C ILE A 65 -18.54 -7.21 5.78
N VAL A 66 -19.47 -8.03 6.29
CA VAL A 66 -20.42 -8.79 5.46
C VAL A 66 -21.70 -7.98 5.26
N GLY A 67 -22.15 -7.91 4.01
CA GLY A 67 -23.42 -7.30 3.62
C GLY A 67 -24.46 -8.32 3.15
N PRO A 68 -25.73 -7.90 3.00
CA PRO A 68 -26.27 -6.58 3.33
C PRO A 68 -26.28 -6.32 4.86
N ALA A 69 -26.40 -5.06 5.26
CA ALA A 69 -26.64 -4.73 6.67
C ALA A 69 -28.06 -5.15 7.07
N ASP A 70 -28.22 -5.67 8.29
CA ASP A 70 -29.52 -5.79 8.93
C ASP A 70 -29.82 -4.56 9.80
N SER A 71 -30.89 -4.61 10.61
CA SER A 71 -31.29 -3.52 11.51
C SER A 71 -30.25 -3.19 12.60
N LEU A 72 -29.27 -4.05 12.84
CA LEU A 72 -28.15 -3.86 13.77
C LEU A 72 -26.86 -3.43 13.05
N GLY A 73 -26.88 -3.35 11.72
CA GLY A 73 -25.74 -3.00 10.88
C GLY A 73 -25.10 -4.20 10.18
N TYR A 74 -23.93 -3.97 9.58
CA TYR A 74 -23.15 -5.04 8.96
C TYR A 74 -22.58 -5.97 10.03
N ARG A 75 -22.42 -7.26 9.70
CA ARG A 75 -21.59 -8.15 10.51
C ARG A 75 -20.12 -7.81 10.25
N LEU A 76 -19.34 -7.61 11.31
CA LEU A 76 -17.93 -7.28 11.26
C LEU A 76 -17.13 -8.37 11.98
N THR A 77 -16.16 -8.95 11.29
CA THR A 77 -15.22 -9.90 11.86
C THR A 77 -13.79 -9.40 11.65
N PHE A 78 -12.99 -9.34 12.70
CA PHE A 78 -11.54 -9.16 12.61
C PHE A 78 -10.83 -10.48 12.92
N THR A 79 -9.98 -10.93 12.00
CA THR A 79 -9.06 -12.04 12.22
C THR A 79 -7.65 -11.48 12.39
N VAL A 80 -6.97 -11.85 13.47
CA VAL A 80 -5.57 -11.46 13.70
C VAL A 80 -4.66 -12.39 12.90
N ASP A 81 -3.98 -11.85 11.89
CA ASP A 81 -3.07 -12.61 11.03
C ASP A 81 -1.70 -12.81 11.72
N SER A 82 -1.21 -11.78 12.41
CA SER A 82 -0.03 -11.83 13.28
C SER A 82 0.11 -10.55 14.13
N ILE A 83 0.96 -10.61 15.15
CA ILE A 83 1.43 -9.43 15.89
C ILE A 83 2.96 -9.43 15.85
N ALA A 84 3.55 -8.25 15.62
CA ALA A 84 4.98 -8.02 15.75
C ALA A 84 5.23 -6.80 16.65
N LEU A 85 6.38 -6.76 17.31
CA LEU A 85 6.82 -5.60 18.07
C LEU A 85 7.81 -4.76 17.26
N ASP A 86 7.98 -3.50 17.66
CA ASP A 86 9.14 -2.71 17.25
C ASP A 86 10.38 -3.11 18.05
N SER A 87 11.54 -3.07 17.40
CA SER A 87 12.83 -3.40 17.99
C SER A 87 13.08 -2.61 19.29
N GLY A 88 13.52 -3.32 20.34
CA GLY A 88 13.71 -2.76 21.68
C GLY A 88 12.49 -2.87 22.61
N THR A 89 11.30 -3.14 22.09
CA THR A 89 10.10 -3.38 22.91
C THR A 89 10.17 -4.76 23.58
N THR A 90 10.10 -4.82 24.91
CA THR A 90 10.04 -6.08 25.68
C THR A 90 8.61 -6.42 26.10
N LEU A 91 8.26 -7.71 26.08
CA LEU A 91 6.99 -8.21 26.62
C LEU A 91 7.19 -8.87 27.99
N PRO A 92 6.14 -8.89 28.84
CA PRO A 92 6.07 -9.82 29.96
C PRO A 92 6.26 -11.27 29.48
N PRO A 93 6.96 -12.14 30.23
CA PRO A 93 7.18 -13.54 29.86
C PRO A 93 5.90 -14.37 29.65
N THR A 94 4.76 -13.86 30.11
CA THR A 94 3.44 -14.49 30.04
C THR A 94 2.69 -14.24 28.73
N ILE A 95 3.24 -13.46 27.80
CA ILE A 95 2.57 -13.11 26.53
C ILE A 95 3.31 -13.76 25.34
N ASP A 96 2.74 -14.83 24.78
CA ASP A 96 3.16 -15.39 23.49
C ASP A 96 2.37 -14.78 22.33
N LEU A 97 3.03 -13.96 21.50
CA LEU A 97 2.40 -13.35 20.32
C LEU A 97 1.96 -14.35 19.24
N ASN A 98 2.50 -15.57 19.22
CA ASN A 98 2.08 -16.58 18.25
C ASN A 98 0.67 -17.10 18.56
N ALA A 99 0.29 -17.16 19.84
CA ALA A 99 -1.08 -17.47 20.28
C ALA A 99 -2.13 -16.45 19.78
N ALA A 100 -1.70 -15.27 19.30
CA ALA A 100 -2.59 -14.29 18.69
C ALA A 100 -3.02 -14.65 17.24
N ARG A 101 -2.26 -15.50 16.54
CA ARG A 101 -2.56 -15.85 15.14
C ARG A 101 -3.86 -16.64 15.06
N GLY A 102 -4.77 -16.17 14.21
CA GLY A 102 -6.08 -16.77 14.01
C GLY A 102 -7.09 -16.45 15.13
N LEU A 103 -6.78 -15.54 16.07
CA LEU A 103 -7.82 -15.03 16.97
C LEU A 103 -8.88 -14.28 16.17
N VAL A 104 -10.15 -14.49 16.54
CA VAL A 104 -11.31 -13.94 15.86
C VAL A 104 -12.11 -13.10 16.83
N TYR A 105 -12.34 -11.86 16.43
CA TYR A 105 -13.19 -10.88 17.11
C TYR A 105 -14.40 -10.66 16.20
N ASP A 106 -15.60 -11.07 16.63
CA ASP A 106 -16.84 -10.87 15.87
C ASP A 106 -17.64 -9.71 16.48
N GLY A 107 -18.52 -9.11 15.69
CA GLY A 107 -19.21 -7.91 16.08
C GLY A 107 -20.10 -7.33 14.98
N ARG A 108 -20.54 -6.10 15.23
CA ARG A 108 -21.37 -5.31 14.31
C ARG A 108 -20.72 -3.98 14.00
N LEU A 109 -20.96 -3.49 12.78
CA LEU A 109 -20.55 -2.18 12.31
C LEU A 109 -21.76 -1.46 11.70
N THR A 110 -22.14 -0.32 12.26
CA THR A 110 -23.15 0.53 11.61
C THR A 110 -22.56 1.20 10.37
N ALA A 111 -23.40 1.56 9.40
CA ALA A 111 -22.98 2.33 8.22
C ALA A 111 -22.40 3.73 8.56
N SER A 112 -22.55 4.19 9.82
CA SER A 112 -21.94 5.40 10.40
C SER A 112 -20.63 5.14 11.16
N GLY A 113 -20.06 3.94 11.12
CA GLY A 113 -18.78 3.64 11.77
C GLY A 113 -18.85 3.41 13.28
N ARG A 114 -20.00 2.99 13.82
CA ARG A 114 -20.07 2.48 15.20
C ARG A 114 -19.79 0.99 15.22
N SER A 115 -18.63 0.59 15.73
CA SER A 115 -18.26 -0.79 16.01
C SER A 115 -18.80 -1.25 17.37
N ALA A 116 -19.34 -2.46 17.44
CA ALA A 116 -19.63 -3.19 18.68
C ALA A 116 -19.01 -4.59 18.55
N ILE A 117 -17.94 -4.85 19.28
CA ILE A 117 -17.06 -6.02 19.06
C ILE A 117 -16.89 -6.81 20.34
N ALA A 118 -16.94 -8.13 20.20
CA ALA A 118 -16.72 -9.15 21.21
C ALA A 118 -15.62 -10.14 20.78
N LEU A 119 -15.16 -10.93 21.74
CA LEU A 119 -14.10 -11.93 21.57
C LEU A 119 -14.74 -13.30 21.28
N VAL A 120 -14.32 -13.99 20.20
CA VAL A 120 -15.03 -15.20 19.72
C VAL A 120 -14.11 -16.42 19.54
N SER A 121 -12.80 -16.24 19.41
CA SER A 121 -11.82 -17.32 19.61
C SER A 121 -11.73 -17.72 21.09
N ASP A 122 -11.56 -19.03 21.35
CA ASP A 122 -11.22 -19.67 22.64
C ASP A 122 -10.70 -18.68 23.70
N SER A 123 -11.60 -18.33 24.63
CA SER A 123 -11.44 -17.20 25.54
C SER A 123 -10.14 -17.29 26.34
N THR A 124 -9.69 -18.49 26.67
CA THR A 124 -8.44 -18.78 27.38
C THR A 124 -7.22 -18.18 26.68
N ARG A 125 -7.07 -18.37 25.36
CA ARG A 125 -5.98 -17.79 24.57
C ARG A 125 -6.16 -16.30 24.34
N ALA A 126 -7.41 -15.88 24.24
CA ALA A 126 -7.76 -14.53 23.82
C ALA A 126 -7.72 -13.50 24.97
N VAL A 127 -7.77 -13.92 26.24
CA VAL A 127 -7.61 -13.06 27.44
C VAL A 127 -6.31 -12.24 27.40
N ALA A 128 -5.19 -12.84 26.99
CA ALA A 128 -3.90 -12.14 26.86
C ALA A 128 -3.93 -10.99 25.83
N PHE A 129 -4.92 -11.00 24.92
CA PHE A 129 -5.10 -10.05 23.84
C PHE A 129 -6.38 -9.21 23.98
N VAL A 130 -6.95 -9.14 25.19
CA VAL A 130 -8.15 -8.31 25.46
C VAL A 130 -7.90 -6.82 25.19
N GLN A 131 -6.65 -6.36 25.31
CA GLN A 131 -6.25 -4.98 25.01
C GLN A 131 -6.44 -4.61 23.52
N LEU A 132 -6.39 -5.58 22.60
CA LEU A 132 -6.69 -5.34 21.19
C LEU A 132 -8.16 -4.97 20.97
N LEU A 133 -9.06 -5.34 21.89
CA LEU A 133 -10.49 -5.06 21.77
C LEU A 133 -10.76 -3.54 21.77
N GLY A 134 -10.00 -2.75 22.52
CA GLY A 134 -10.09 -1.28 22.50
C GLY A 134 -9.71 -0.71 21.12
N LEU A 135 -8.56 -1.11 20.59
CA LEU A 135 -8.08 -0.72 19.25
C LEU A 135 -9.07 -1.14 18.15
N LEU A 136 -9.62 -2.35 18.21
CA LEU A 136 -10.56 -2.84 17.21
C LEU A 136 -11.91 -2.10 17.28
N ARG A 137 -12.37 -1.73 18.49
CA ARG A 137 -13.61 -0.95 18.69
C ARG A 137 -13.54 0.44 18.06
N THR A 138 -12.37 1.06 18.03
CA THR A 138 -12.13 2.39 17.42
C THR A 138 -11.55 2.35 16.01
N PHE A 139 -11.34 1.16 15.44
CA PHE A 139 -10.65 0.95 14.17
C PHE A 139 -11.30 1.66 12.97
N TYR A 140 -12.64 1.63 12.90
CA TYR A 140 -13.40 2.33 11.87
C TYR A 140 -13.75 3.73 12.33
N PRO A 141 -13.56 4.76 11.48
CA PRO A 141 -13.84 6.12 11.87
C PRO A 141 -15.35 6.40 11.84
N ARG A 142 -15.78 7.27 12.75
CA ARG A 142 -17.15 7.75 12.87
C ARG A 142 -17.51 8.62 11.67
N LEU A 143 -18.66 8.37 11.06
CA LEU A 143 -19.20 9.15 9.94
C LEU A 143 -20.45 9.91 10.39
N PRO A 144 -20.76 11.09 9.80
CA PRO A 144 -21.96 11.83 10.18
C PRO A 144 -23.22 11.05 9.76
N PRO A 145 -24.39 11.31 10.36
CA PRO A 145 -25.63 10.61 10.02
C PRO A 145 -26.02 10.70 8.53
N SER A 146 -25.64 11.78 7.84
CA SER A 146 -25.80 12.00 6.40
C SER A 146 -24.84 11.19 5.51
N GLY A 147 -23.75 10.64 6.06
CA GLY A 147 -22.61 10.11 5.34
C GLY A 147 -21.60 11.18 4.91
N LEU A 148 -20.38 10.78 4.56
CA LEU A 148 -19.30 11.69 4.17
C LEU A 148 -19.63 12.40 2.85
N VAL A 149 -19.53 13.73 2.84
CA VAL A 149 -19.53 14.55 1.61
C VAL A 149 -18.35 15.53 1.67
N PRO A 150 -17.79 15.96 0.52
CA PRO A 150 -16.74 16.98 0.49
C PRO A 150 -17.12 18.23 1.31
N GLY A 151 -16.20 18.72 2.14
CA GLY A 151 -16.44 19.89 2.99
C GLY A 151 -17.36 19.64 4.19
N ALA A 152 -17.83 18.41 4.44
CA ALA A 152 -18.59 18.10 5.65
C ALA A 152 -17.75 18.31 6.90
N GLU A 153 -18.33 18.98 7.88
CA GLU A 153 -17.77 19.16 9.22
C GLU A 153 -18.83 18.75 10.26
N TRP A 154 -18.42 18.03 11.30
CA TRP A 154 -19.28 17.68 12.42
C TRP A 154 -18.44 17.42 13.69
N THR A 155 -19.11 17.50 14.82
CA THR A 155 -18.57 17.07 16.12
C THR A 155 -19.40 15.90 16.64
N ASP A 156 -18.76 14.81 17.07
CA ASP A 156 -19.42 13.75 17.84
C ASP A 156 -18.67 13.42 19.13
N THR A 157 -19.40 13.08 20.19
CA THR A 157 -18.81 12.67 21.47
C THR A 157 -18.86 11.16 21.58
N THR A 158 -17.69 10.56 21.82
CA THR A 158 -17.54 9.12 22.02
C THR A 158 -16.98 8.82 23.41
N THR A 159 -17.76 8.08 24.20
CA THR A 159 -17.32 7.54 25.49
C THR A 159 -17.04 6.05 25.35
N THR A 160 -15.89 5.61 25.83
CA THR A 160 -15.43 4.22 25.79
C THR A 160 -14.91 3.80 27.16
N ASP A 161 -15.39 2.66 27.66
CA ASP A 161 -14.85 2.03 28.86
C ASP A 161 -13.72 1.07 28.44
N ASP A 162 -12.50 1.43 28.83
CA ASP A 162 -11.28 0.66 28.63
C ASP A 162 -10.82 0.02 29.95
N ARG A 163 -10.26 -1.18 29.85
CA ARG A 163 -9.77 -1.95 31.00
C ARG A 163 -8.31 -2.32 30.77
N VAL A 164 -7.42 -1.59 31.45
CA VAL A 164 -5.96 -1.78 31.33
C VAL A 164 -5.41 -2.50 32.57
N VAL A 165 -5.75 -1.98 33.76
CA VAL A 165 -5.45 -2.58 35.07
C VAL A 165 -6.63 -2.34 36.02
N ILE A 166 -7.16 -1.11 36.02
CA ILE A 166 -8.47 -0.74 36.55
C ILE A 166 -9.44 -0.45 35.38
N ASP A 167 -10.73 -0.34 35.66
CA ASP A 167 -11.73 0.13 34.70
C ASP A 167 -11.67 1.67 34.58
N VAL A 168 -11.58 2.17 33.35
CA VAL A 168 -11.36 3.59 33.04
C VAL A 168 -12.26 4.02 31.90
N THR A 169 -13.03 5.09 32.12
CA THR A 169 -13.87 5.70 31.09
C THR A 169 -13.09 6.82 30.38
N ARG A 170 -12.91 6.70 29.06
CA ARG A 170 -12.39 7.76 28.19
C ARG A 170 -13.56 8.45 27.48
N THR A 171 -13.63 9.77 27.53
CA THR A 171 -14.59 10.58 26.74
C THR A 171 -13.81 11.47 25.77
N SER A 172 -14.09 11.34 24.47
CA SER A 172 -13.44 12.12 23.40
C SER A 172 -14.49 12.93 22.65
N VAL A 173 -14.18 14.19 22.33
CA VAL A 173 -15.02 15.08 21.52
C VAL A 173 -14.36 15.24 20.16
N ASN A 174 -14.83 14.48 19.17
CA ASN A 174 -14.17 14.35 17.87
C ASN A 174 -14.64 15.44 16.91
N ASN A 175 -13.77 16.40 16.58
CA ASN A 175 -14.04 17.42 15.57
C ASN A 175 -13.52 16.92 14.23
N SER A 176 -14.44 16.61 13.31
CA SER A 176 -14.14 15.93 12.05
C SER A 176 -14.41 16.85 10.87
N ARG A 177 -13.53 16.79 9.86
CA ARG A 177 -13.60 17.58 8.63
C ARG A 177 -13.25 16.71 7.42
N VAL A 178 -14.05 16.82 6.36
CA VAL A 178 -13.85 16.09 5.11
C VAL A 178 -13.28 17.02 4.04
N ALA A 179 -12.13 16.66 3.47
CA ALA A 179 -11.51 17.37 2.37
C ALA A 179 -12.28 17.14 1.06
N ASN A 180 -11.81 17.78 -0.02
CA ASN A 180 -12.27 17.45 -1.37
C ASN A 180 -11.88 16.02 -1.76
N TRP A 181 -12.47 15.51 -2.84
CA TRP A 181 -12.08 14.21 -3.40
C TRP A 181 -10.61 14.23 -3.83
N GLU A 182 -9.83 13.34 -3.23
CA GLU A 182 -8.42 13.12 -3.58
C GLU A 182 -8.35 11.85 -4.45
N ASP A 183 -7.57 11.89 -5.52
CA ASP A 183 -7.10 10.66 -6.16
C ASP A 183 -5.80 10.29 -5.48
N ARG A 184 -5.85 9.20 -4.73
CA ARG A 184 -4.68 8.63 -4.07
C ARG A 184 -4.48 7.29 -4.73
N GLY A 185 -3.30 7.13 -5.34
CA GLY A 185 -3.04 6.25 -6.49
C GLY A 185 -4.30 5.69 -7.15
N GLY A 186 -4.99 6.39 -8.04
CA GLY A 186 -6.12 5.83 -8.77
C GLY A 186 -7.27 5.22 -7.94
N ILE A 187 -7.36 5.51 -6.64
CA ILE A 187 -8.56 5.27 -5.83
C ILE A 187 -9.06 6.61 -5.36
N ARG A 188 -10.27 6.94 -5.81
CA ARG A 188 -10.96 8.17 -5.42
C ARG A 188 -11.43 8.04 -3.97
N VAL A 189 -10.85 8.85 -3.08
CA VAL A 189 -11.09 8.83 -1.64
C VAL A 189 -11.62 10.17 -1.13
N LEU A 190 -12.47 10.12 -0.11
CA LEU A 190 -12.64 11.24 0.80
C LEU A 190 -11.63 11.10 1.93
N ARG A 191 -10.76 12.11 2.04
CA ARG A 191 -9.93 12.30 3.22
C ARG A 191 -10.77 12.95 4.30
N MET A 192 -10.81 12.34 5.47
CA MET A 192 -11.36 12.92 6.69
C MET A 192 -10.20 13.18 7.67
N ASP A 193 -10.01 14.42 8.07
CA ASP A 193 -9.13 14.81 9.18
C ASP A 193 -9.99 14.93 10.46
N VAL A 194 -9.52 14.41 11.59
CA VAL A 194 -10.23 14.39 12.88
C VAL A 194 -9.28 14.89 13.98
N THR A 195 -9.76 15.80 14.82
CA THR A 195 -9.05 16.28 16.02
C THR A 195 -9.92 16.08 17.26
N SER A 196 -9.46 15.27 18.19
CA SER A 196 -10.23 14.82 19.34
C SER A 196 -9.53 15.15 20.66
N PRO A 197 -9.81 16.30 21.29
CA PRO A 197 -9.58 16.45 22.73
C PRO A 197 -10.35 15.36 23.48
N TYR A 198 -9.70 14.79 24.50
CA TYR A 198 -10.30 13.73 25.31
C TYR A 198 -9.94 13.88 26.80
N THR A 199 -10.80 13.32 27.64
CA THR A 199 -10.58 13.12 29.08
C THR A 199 -10.64 11.63 29.40
N VAL A 200 -10.01 11.27 30.51
CA VAL A 200 -9.89 9.90 31.02
C VAL A 200 -10.15 9.95 32.51
N SER A 201 -11.06 9.13 33.02
CA SER A 201 -11.32 9.01 34.46
C SER A 201 -11.69 7.57 34.84
N GLY A 202 -11.13 7.08 35.95
CA GLY A 202 -11.36 5.71 36.42
C GLY A 202 -11.07 5.56 37.91
N LYS A 203 -11.67 4.54 38.53
CA LYS A 203 -11.43 4.16 39.92
C LYS A 203 -11.36 2.65 40.01
N GLY A 204 -10.44 2.13 40.81
CA GLY A 204 -10.32 0.70 41.05
C GLY A 204 -9.30 0.40 42.16
N THR A 205 -8.81 -0.82 42.19
CA THR A 205 -7.78 -1.25 43.13
C THR A 205 -6.57 -1.83 42.39
N GLN A 206 -5.37 -1.47 42.85
CA GLN A 206 -4.10 -2.00 42.36
C GLN A 206 -3.26 -2.39 43.58
N ALA A 207 -2.74 -3.63 43.62
CA ALA A 207 -2.03 -4.19 44.78
C ALA A 207 -2.79 -3.99 46.12
N ASN A 208 -4.11 -4.22 46.11
CA ASN A 208 -5.04 -4.00 47.23
C ASN A 208 -5.17 -2.54 47.75
N GLN A 209 -4.58 -1.54 47.07
CA GLN A 209 -4.78 -0.12 47.37
C GLN A 209 -5.81 0.49 46.41
N PRO A 210 -6.69 1.40 46.88
CA PRO A 210 -7.58 2.14 46.00
C PRO A 210 -6.80 3.16 45.16
N VAL A 211 -7.07 3.21 43.86
CA VAL A 211 -6.44 4.11 42.89
C VAL A 211 -7.51 4.85 42.10
N GLU A 212 -7.35 6.17 41.96
CA GLU A 212 -8.10 7.00 41.02
C GLU A 212 -7.17 7.42 39.87
N VAL A 213 -7.63 7.27 38.63
CA VAL A 213 -6.95 7.75 37.43
C VAL A 213 -7.74 8.93 36.88
N LYS A 214 -7.04 10.01 36.56
CA LYS A 214 -7.56 11.19 35.85
C LYS A 214 -6.53 11.63 34.82
N GLY A 215 -6.97 12.03 33.63
CA GLY A 215 -6.10 12.54 32.58
C GLY A 215 -6.87 13.22 31.45
N SER A 216 -6.13 13.88 30.57
CA SER A 216 -6.65 14.47 29.34
C SER A 216 -5.57 14.50 28.26
N GLY A 217 -5.97 14.70 27.00
CA GLY A 217 -5.06 14.78 25.87
C GLY A 217 -5.77 15.22 24.60
N THR A 218 -5.06 15.17 23.47
CA THR A 218 -5.63 15.42 22.14
C THR A 218 -5.10 14.39 21.14
N GLU A 219 -6.00 13.79 20.38
CA GLU A 219 -5.69 12.87 19.30
C GLU A 219 -5.86 13.58 17.96
N THR A 220 -5.00 13.31 16.98
CA THR A 220 -5.19 13.75 15.59
C THR A 220 -5.09 12.57 14.63
N THR A 221 -6.19 12.32 13.93
CA THR A 221 -6.35 11.17 13.05
C THR A 221 -6.73 11.68 11.66
N ARG A 222 -6.29 10.97 10.63
CA ARG A 222 -6.76 11.16 9.25
C ARG A 222 -7.13 9.80 8.70
N ASN A 223 -8.20 9.79 7.92
CA ASN A 223 -8.89 8.60 7.47
C ASN A 223 -9.17 8.75 5.97
N PHE A 224 -9.11 7.65 5.24
CA PHE A 224 -9.41 7.64 3.81
C PHE A 224 -10.50 6.62 3.55
N VAL A 225 -11.67 7.11 3.13
CA VAL A 225 -12.80 6.26 2.75
C VAL A 225 -12.95 6.37 1.23
N ALA A 226 -12.79 5.23 0.56
CA ALA A 226 -13.00 5.07 -0.86
C ALA A 226 -14.44 5.43 -1.25
N ALA A 227 -14.65 5.89 -2.48
CA ALA A 227 -15.99 6.19 -3.01
C ALA A 227 -16.98 5.00 -3.03
N ASP A 228 -16.53 3.78 -2.74
CA ASP A 228 -17.35 2.56 -2.59
C ASP A 228 -17.61 2.13 -1.14
N GLY A 229 -17.18 2.93 -0.15
CA GLY A 229 -17.42 2.71 1.27
C GLY A 229 -16.33 1.89 1.98
N ARG A 230 -15.26 1.51 1.29
CA ARG A 230 -14.08 0.87 1.89
C ARG A 230 -13.19 1.86 2.63
N TYR A 231 -12.62 1.45 3.75
CA TYR A 231 -11.60 2.20 4.49
C TYR A 231 -10.19 1.77 4.03
N LEU A 232 -9.28 2.71 3.71
CA LEU A 232 -8.08 2.42 2.89
C LEU A 232 -6.69 2.64 3.52
N GLY A 233 -6.22 3.89 3.58
CA GLY A 233 -4.78 4.22 3.57
C GLY A 233 -4.36 5.17 2.42
N ALA A 234 -3.19 4.95 1.76
CA ALA A 234 -2.57 5.83 0.73
C ALA A 234 -1.50 5.11 -0.19
N VAL A 235 -0.71 5.70 -1.14
CA VAL A 235 0.31 4.97 -2.01
C VAL A 235 1.52 5.72 -2.66
N HIS A 236 2.74 5.15 -2.49
CA HIS A 236 4.07 5.37 -3.14
C HIS A 236 5.06 4.18 -2.89
N ASP A 237 5.29 3.23 -3.83
CA ASP A 237 5.43 1.81 -3.42
C ASP A 237 6.80 1.03 -3.39
N ALA A 238 6.72 -0.31 -3.45
CA ALA A 238 7.74 -1.32 -3.16
C ALA A 238 8.61 -1.74 -4.34
N ARG A 239 8.12 -1.51 -5.57
CA ARG A 239 8.77 -2.02 -6.78
C ARG A 239 10.06 -1.27 -7.13
N ALA A 240 10.31 -0.11 -6.50
CA ALA A 240 11.47 0.74 -6.78
C ALA A 240 12.84 0.06 -6.53
N ILE A 241 12.92 -0.93 -5.63
CA ILE A 241 14.14 -1.71 -5.33
C ILE A 241 14.75 -2.43 -6.57
N TRP A 242 13.96 -2.66 -7.63
CA TRP A 242 14.39 -3.34 -8.86
C TRP A 242 14.77 -2.40 -10.01
N VAL A 243 14.51 -1.10 -9.87
CA VAL A 243 14.63 -0.13 -10.98
C VAL A 243 15.58 1.01 -10.62
N ASN A 244 15.31 1.72 -9.53
CA ASN A 244 16.17 2.76 -8.99
C ASN A 244 15.92 2.84 -7.48
N PRO A 245 16.87 2.41 -6.63
CA PRO A 245 16.65 2.38 -5.18
C PRO A 245 16.33 3.76 -4.58
N ALA A 246 16.75 4.87 -5.21
CA ALA A 246 16.34 6.21 -4.78
C ALA A 246 14.81 6.41 -4.74
N GLY A 247 14.06 5.69 -5.59
CA GLY A 247 12.59 5.74 -5.62
C GLY A 247 11.94 5.36 -4.28
N LEU A 248 12.61 4.53 -3.47
CA LEU A 248 12.15 4.13 -2.13
C LEU A 248 12.18 5.31 -1.13
N GLY A 249 13.01 6.34 -1.40
CA GLY A 249 13.27 7.48 -0.52
C GLY A 249 12.58 8.78 -0.93
N VAL A 250 11.98 8.84 -2.13
CA VAL A 250 11.21 10.02 -2.58
C VAL A 250 10.01 10.25 -1.66
N LEU A 251 9.38 9.16 -1.20
CA LEU A 251 8.11 9.16 -0.46
C LEU A 251 8.12 8.03 0.61
N ARG A 252 7.62 8.30 1.83
CA ARG A 252 7.97 7.55 3.06
C ARG A 252 7.15 6.28 3.35
N GLU A 253 6.99 5.39 2.39
CA GLU A 253 5.85 4.47 2.41
C GLU A 253 6.09 3.01 2.75
N ALA A 254 5.01 2.34 3.21
CA ALA A 254 4.92 0.91 3.37
C ALA A 254 4.13 0.27 2.21
N SER A 255 4.62 -0.82 1.62
CA SER A 255 4.04 -1.35 0.38
C SER A 255 4.44 -2.77 0.06
N VAL A 256 3.64 -3.48 -0.75
CA VAL A 256 3.84 -4.87 -1.17
C VAL A 256 3.37 -5.07 -2.61
N TYR A 257 4.11 -5.84 -3.42
CA TYR A 257 3.65 -6.28 -4.73
C TYR A 257 3.91 -7.77 -4.95
N ALA A 258 3.21 -8.35 -5.93
CA ALA A 258 3.48 -9.66 -6.50
C ALA A 258 3.27 -9.64 -8.02
N GLU A 259 4.05 -10.44 -8.75
CA GLU A 259 4.05 -10.55 -10.20
C GLU A 259 4.32 -12.00 -10.64
N VAL A 260 3.68 -12.42 -11.73
CA VAL A 260 3.88 -13.73 -12.37
C VAL A 260 4.12 -13.50 -13.86
N GLY A 261 5.23 -14.02 -14.38
CA GLY A 261 5.65 -13.91 -15.78
C GLY A 261 5.61 -15.25 -16.52
N VAL A 262 5.05 -15.24 -17.73
CA VAL A 262 4.94 -16.35 -18.68
C VAL A 262 5.73 -15.99 -19.95
N GLY A 263 6.45 -16.95 -20.51
CA GLY A 263 7.11 -16.83 -21.80
C GLY A 263 6.41 -17.70 -22.83
N ASP A 264 6.51 -17.31 -24.10
CA ASP A 264 5.85 -17.96 -25.24
C ASP A 264 4.32 -18.11 -25.05
N PRO A 265 3.59 -17.07 -24.57
CA PRO A 265 2.19 -17.19 -24.16
C PRO A 265 1.28 -17.70 -25.29
N GLY A 266 0.52 -18.75 -24.99
CA GLY A 266 -0.27 -19.51 -25.96
C GLY A 266 -0.17 -21.01 -25.69
N SER A 267 -0.27 -21.84 -26.72
CA SER A 267 -0.18 -23.31 -26.61
C SER A 267 1.18 -23.84 -26.16
N ARG A 268 2.22 -22.99 -26.15
CA ARG A 268 3.58 -23.30 -25.66
C ARG A 268 3.94 -22.58 -24.36
N GLY A 269 2.99 -21.85 -23.77
CA GLY A 269 3.23 -20.96 -22.63
C GLY A 269 3.84 -21.66 -21.42
N ARG A 270 4.92 -21.09 -20.87
CA ARG A 270 5.61 -21.59 -19.68
C ARG A 270 5.72 -20.51 -18.63
N LEU A 271 5.49 -20.85 -17.36
CA LEU A 271 5.88 -20.00 -16.24
C LEU A 271 7.39 -19.75 -16.31
N ARG A 272 7.80 -18.49 -16.43
CA ARG A 272 9.20 -18.05 -16.47
C ARG A 272 9.62 -17.37 -15.19
N GLN A 273 8.71 -16.69 -14.48
CA GLN A 273 9.07 -15.88 -13.31
C GLN A 273 7.94 -15.77 -12.29
N ILE A 274 8.32 -15.71 -11.00
CA ILE A 274 7.50 -15.21 -9.90
C ILE A 274 8.34 -14.15 -9.17
N ASN A 275 7.75 -12.99 -8.87
CA ASN A 275 8.43 -11.88 -8.22
C ASN A 275 7.52 -11.29 -7.13
N ALA A 276 8.06 -10.95 -5.97
CA ALA A 276 7.32 -10.30 -4.87
C ALA A 276 8.27 -9.50 -3.96
N GLY A 277 7.76 -8.48 -3.29
CA GLY A 277 8.59 -7.66 -2.41
C GLY A 277 7.82 -6.59 -1.66
N PHE A 278 8.52 -5.92 -0.73
CA PHE A 278 7.99 -4.83 0.07
C PHE A 278 8.97 -3.64 0.21
N ASN A 279 8.44 -2.46 0.50
CA ASN A 279 9.18 -1.28 0.98
C ASN A 279 8.51 -0.77 2.27
N SER A 280 9.28 -0.09 3.10
CA SER A 280 8.85 0.63 4.30
C SER A 280 9.82 1.78 4.58
N ARG A 281 9.42 3.02 4.28
CA ARG A 281 10.17 4.25 4.59
C ARG A 281 11.61 4.26 4.05
N GLY A 282 11.85 3.67 2.88
CA GLY A 282 13.16 3.56 2.27
C GLY A 282 13.82 2.19 2.44
N LEU A 283 13.45 1.40 3.46
CA LEU A 283 13.94 0.04 3.64
C LEU A 283 13.08 -0.94 2.85
N SER A 284 13.68 -1.80 2.04
CA SER A 284 12.97 -2.70 1.13
C SER A 284 13.58 -4.09 1.01
N PHE A 285 12.73 -5.04 0.63
CA PHE A 285 13.07 -6.42 0.34
C PHE A 285 12.41 -6.85 -0.97
N GLY A 286 13.12 -7.60 -1.80
CA GLY A 286 12.59 -8.23 -3.00
C GLY A 286 13.01 -9.68 -3.11
N TYR A 287 12.12 -10.53 -3.61
CA TYR A 287 12.38 -11.93 -3.95
C TYR A 287 11.87 -12.24 -5.36
N GLN A 288 12.76 -12.77 -6.18
CA GLN A 288 12.48 -13.24 -7.54
C GLN A 288 12.85 -14.71 -7.68
N ARG A 289 12.03 -15.48 -8.39
CA ARG A 289 12.24 -16.88 -8.75
C ARG A 289 12.06 -17.06 -10.25
N ASP A 290 13.13 -17.46 -10.93
CA ASP A 290 13.16 -17.67 -12.38
C ASP A 290 13.13 -19.18 -12.73
N PHE A 291 12.49 -19.50 -13.85
CA PHE A 291 12.30 -20.84 -14.38
C PHE A 291 12.79 -20.89 -15.84
N PHE A 292 13.82 -21.68 -16.10
CA PHE A 292 14.45 -21.83 -17.41
C PHE A 292 14.09 -23.16 -18.08
N ASP A 293 14.30 -23.22 -19.39
CA ASP A 293 14.26 -24.49 -20.11
C ASP A 293 15.37 -25.43 -19.62
N GLY A 294 15.15 -26.74 -19.75
CA GLY A 294 16.01 -27.75 -19.13
C GLY A 294 15.82 -27.92 -17.61
N GLY A 295 14.83 -27.25 -17.01
CA GLY A 295 14.48 -27.41 -15.59
C GLY A 295 15.36 -26.62 -14.61
N VAL A 296 16.30 -25.82 -15.13
CA VAL A 296 17.15 -24.94 -14.31
C VAL A 296 16.30 -23.87 -13.64
N ARG A 297 16.59 -23.60 -12.36
CA ARG A 297 15.89 -22.60 -11.53
C ARG A 297 16.91 -21.70 -10.86
N GLY A 298 16.59 -20.42 -10.75
CA GLY A 298 17.42 -19.46 -10.02
C GLY A 298 16.57 -18.56 -9.15
N SER A 299 17.14 -18.02 -8.07
CA SER A 299 16.46 -17.04 -7.22
C SER A 299 17.33 -15.83 -6.98
N THR A 300 16.70 -14.68 -6.77
CA THR A 300 17.38 -13.43 -6.40
C THR A 300 16.70 -12.86 -5.17
N ILE A 301 17.49 -12.53 -4.14
CA ILE A 301 17.03 -11.75 -2.99
C ILE A 301 17.65 -10.36 -3.10
N ARG A 302 16.85 -9.31 -2.92
CA ARG A 302 17.32 -7.93 -2.82
C ARG A 302 16.98 -7.32 -1.48
N LEU A 303 17.89 -6.50 -0.96
CA LEU A 303 17.67 -5.59 0.17
C LEU A 303 18.05 -4.18 -0.27
N GLY A 304 17.25 -3.17 0.02
CA GLY A 304 17.53 -1.79 -0.38
C GLY A 304 17.23 -0.77 0.71
N LEU A 305 18.01 0.31 0.73
CA LEU A 305 17.84 1.46 1.63
C LEU A 305 17.92 2.77 0.85
N ALA A 306 17.05 3.73 1.14
CA ALA A 306 17.05 5.04 0.51
C ALA A 306 16.55 6.16 1.41
N GLY A 307 16.86 7.40 1.03
CA GLY A 307 16.34 8.62 1.64
C GLY A 307 16.29 9.76 0.64
N GLY A 308 15.55 10.82 0.97
CA GLY A 308 15.41 11.99 0.11
C GLY A 308 14.93 13.23 0.86
N ALA A 309 15.25 14.40 0.29
CA ALA A 309 14.87 15.72 0.77
C ALA A 309 14.95 16.74 -0.40
N GLY A 310 14.12 17.78 -0.37
CA GLY A 310 14.24 18.91 -1.32
C GLY A 310 14.08 18.55 -2.81
N GLY A 311 13.36 17.47 -3.13
CA GLY A 311 13.22 16.98 -4.51
C GLY A 311 14.35 16.07 -5.00
N LEU A 312 15.41 15.87 -4.21
CA LEU A 312 16.48 14.92 -4.44
C LEU A 312 16.29 13.66 -3.57
N ALA A 313 16.52 12.48 -4.14
CA ALA A 313 16.58 11.22 -3.41
C ALA A 313 17.77 10.38 -3.86
N ALA A 314 18.32 9.59 -2.95
CA ALA A 314 19.41 8.65 -3.19
C ALA A 314 19.15 7.32 -2.45
N GLY A 315 19.64 6.22 -3.00
CA GLY A 315 19.51 4.91 -2.37
C GLY A 315 20.50 3.89 -2.91
N PHE A 316 20.60 2.76 -2.20
CA PHE A 316 21.37 1.60 -2.61
C PHE A 316 20.56 0.33 -2.48
N ALA A 317 20.95 -0.70 -3.23
CA ALA A 317 20.45 -2.06 -3.07
C ALA A 317 21.59 -3.09 -3.15
N VAL A 318 21.42 -4.20 -2.43
CA VAL A 318 22.28 -5.38 -2.45
C VAL A 318 21.47 -6.54 -3.00
N ALA A 319 21.99 -7.25 -3.99
CA ALA A 319 21.39 -8.43 -4.58
C ALA A 319 22.23 -9.66 -4.27
N ARG A 320 21.61 -10.74 -3.77
CA ARG A 320 22.20 -12.08 -3.72
C ARG A 320 21.51 -13.00 -4.70
N TYR A 321 22.30 -13.66 -5.54
CA TYR A 321 21.84 -14.61 -6.55
C TYR A 321 22.06 -16.04 -6.06
N GLY A 322 21.02 -16.88 -6.17
CA GLY A 322 21.06 -18.30 -5.82
C GLY A 322 21.23 -19.18 -7.06
N GLY A 323 22.26 -20.03 -7.02
CA GLY A 323 22.64 -20.96 -8.08
C GLY A 323 24.16 -20.99 -8.19
N GLY A 324 24.80 -22.04 -7.65
CA GLY A 324 26.18 -22.03 -7.17
C GLY A 324 27.20 -21.36 -8.09
N GLY A 325 27.86 -20.33 -7.56
CA GLY A 325 29.00 -19.64 -8.20
C GLY A 325 29.94 -19.00 -7.17
N THR A 326 31.12 -18.56 -7.61
CA THR A 326 32.15 -17.99 -6.72
C THR A 326 31.97 -16.50 -6.42
N ASN A 327 31.01 -15.81 -7.04
CA ASN A 327 30.73 -14.40 -6.79
C ASN A 327 29.22 -14.09 -6.95
N GLU A 328 28.44 -14.36 -5.90
CA GLU A 328 26.97 -14.36 -5.90
C GLU A 328 26.31 -13.03 -5.46
N THR A 329 27.07 -11.95 -5.28
CA THR A 329 26.58 -10.68 -4.73
C THR A 329 26.84 -9.49 -5.66
N GLY A 330 25.80 -8.71 -5.95
CA GLY A 330 25.88 -7.45 -6.70
C GLY A 330 25.33 -6.28 -5.91
N TRP A 331 25.74 -5.05 -6.25
CA TRP A 331 25.26 -3.82 -5.63
C TRP A 331 24.78 -2.83 -6.69
N ASP A 332 23.71 -2.10 -6.39
CA ASP A 332 23.17 -1.03 -7.22
C ASP A 332 23.13 0.27 -6.40
N LEU A 333 23.53 1.39 -6.98
CA LEU A 333 23.43 2.75 -6.42
C LEU A 333 22.51 3.59 -7.31
N GLY A 334 21.62 4.39 -6.73
CA GLY A 334 20.64 5.18 -7.47
C GLY A 334 20.44 6.59 -6.93
N MET A 335 20.09 7.51 -7.82
CA MET A 335 19.70 8.89 -7.51
C MET A 335 18.48 9.30 -8.37
N SER A 336 17.65 10.19 -7.84
CA SER A 336 16.48 10.76 -8.52
C SER A 336 16.33 12.23 -8.13
N TYR A 337 15.99 13.10 -9.09
CA TYR A 337 15.82 14.54 -8.89
C TYR A 337 14.62 15.10 -9.66
N VAL A 338 13.70 15.77 -8.95
CA VAL A 338 12.59 16.52 -9.53
C VAL A 338 13.07 17.92 -9.89
N ALA A 339 13.50 18.11 -11.14
CA ALA A 339 14.11 19.36 -11.60
C ALA A 339 13.10 20.52 -11.72
N ARG A 340 11.84 20.21 -12.03
CA ARG A 340 10.70 21.14 -12.05
C ARG A 340 9.39 20.36 -12.07
N PRO A 341 8.22 20.97 -11.78
CA PRO A 341 6.93 20.31 -11.97
C PRO A 341 6.82 19.69 -13.36
N GLY A 342 6.56 18.38 -13.41
CA GLY A 342 6.48 17.61 -14.65
C GLY A 342 7.81 17.16 -15.27
N LEU A 343 8.98 17.37 -14.65
CA LEU A 343 10.27 16.83 -15.14
C LEU A 343 11.09 16.18 -14.03
N THR A 344 11.38 14.89 -14.20
CA THR A 344 12.19 14.08 -13.29
C THR A 344 13.42 13.52 -14.02
N LEU A 345 14.58 13.61 -13.38
CA LEU A 345 15.84 13.00 -13.82
C LEU A 345 16.21 11.85 -12.87
N GLY A 346 16.84 10.81 -13.38
CA GLY A 346 17.34 9.70 -12.58
C GLY A 346 18.65 9.15 -13.13
N VAL A 347 19.45 8.54 -12.25
CA VAL A 347 20.64 7.78 -12.64
C VAL A 347 20.83 6.58 -11.71
N VAL A 348 21.27 5.45 -12.27
CA VAL A 348 21.62 4.24 -11.51
C VAL A 348 23.00 3.75 -11.96
N ALA A 349 23.84 3.30 -11.03
CA ALA A 349 25.02 2.49 -11.30
C ALA A 349 24.74 1.07 -10.78
N ALA A 350 24.53 0.13 -11.70
CA ALA A 350 24.08 -1.22 -11.42
C ALA A 350 25.19 -2.27 -11.59
N ASN A 351 25.02 -3.43 -10.94
CA ASN A 351 25.95 -4.57 -10.98
C ASN A 351 27.38 -4.25 -10.50
N LEU A 352 27.53 -3.33 -9.54
CA LEU A 352 28.80 -3.09 -8.86
C LEU A 352 29.24 -4.41 -8.18
N GLY A 353 30.54 -4.73 -8.29
CA GLY A 353 31.10 -6.03 -7.91
C GLY A 353 31.04 -7.10 -9.01
N GLN A 354 30.39 -6.83 -10.16
CA GLN A 354 30.30 -7.71 -11.33
C GLN A 354 29.94 -9.17 -10.97
N PRO A 355 28.77 -9.42 -10.34
CA PRO A 355 28.37 -10.75 -9.91
C PRO A 355 28.34 -11.75 -11.07
N ILE A 356 28.69 -13.01 -10.79
CA ILE A 356 28.54 -14.11 -11.74
C ILE A 356 27.19 -14.76 -11.50
N VAL A 357 26.22 -14.39 -12.32
CA VAL A 357 24.85 -14.92 -12.24
C VAL A 357 24.75 -16.07 -13.24
N ARG A 358 24.65 -17.31 -12.74
CA ARG A 358 24.41 -18.51 -13.55
C ARG A 358 25.49 -18.70 -14.64
N GLY A 359 26.75 -18.49 -14.27
CA GLY A 359 27.92 -18.55 -15.17
C GLY A 359 28.17 -17.27 -15.98
N VAL A 360 27.24 -16.32 -16.03
CA VAL A 360 27.39 -15.06 -16.77
C VAL A 360 27.78 -13.92 -15.83
N ARG A 361 28.98 -13.36 -16.03
CA ARG A 361 29.41 -12.14 -15.33
C ARG A 361 28.56 -10.95 -15.77
N GLN A 362 27.87 -10.33 -14.82
CA GLN A 362 27.14 -9.09 -15.04
C GLN A 362 28.14 -7.93 -15.20
N ARG A 363 27.94 -7.09 -16.21
CA ARG A 363 28.76 -5.90 -16.43
C ARG A 363 28.25 -4.74 -15.57
N LEU A 364 29.17 -3.90 -15.10
CA LEU A 364 28.85 -2.60 -14.52
C LEU A 364 28.12 -1.76 -15.59
N THR A 365 26.96 -1.23 -15.24
CA THR A 365 26.12 -0.44 -16.16
C THR A 365 25.65 0.84 -15.48
N TYR A 366 25.82 1.96 -16.17
CA TYR A 366 25.25 3.26 -15.81
C TYR A 366 23.96 3.49 -16.60
N ILE A 367 22.89 3.88 -15.90
CA ILE A 367 21.54 4.02 -16.44
C ILE A 367 21.02 5.44 -16.15
N PRO A 368 21.40 6.46 -16.95
CA PRO A 368 20.72 7.75 -16.92
C PRO A 368 19.31 7.62 -17.51
N GLY A 369 18.35 8.37 -16.95
CA GLY A 369 16.97 8.41 -17.43
C GLY A 369 16.24 9.72 -17.11
N LEU A 370 15.18 9.97 -17.86
CA LEU A 370 14.37 11.18 -17.81
C LEU A 370 12.89 10.83 -18.00
N THR A 371 12.01 11.50 -17.25
CA THR A 371 10.54 11.44 -17.42
C THR A 371 9.96 12.86 -17.49
N TRP A 372 9.14 13.13 -18.50
CA TRP A 372 8.52 14.43 -18.76
C TRP A 372 7.00 14.32 -18.95
N HIS A 373 6.26 15.20 -18.29
CA HIS A 373 4.82 15.40 -18.46
C HIS A 373 4.59 16.77 -19.12
N PRO A 374 4.08 16.84 -20.36
CA PRO A 374 3.79 18.10 -21.03
C PRO A 374 2.62 18.84 -20.35
N GLY A 375 2.87 20.09 -19.93
CA GLY A 375 1.91 20.92 -19.19
C GLY A 375 0.46 20.98 -19.72
N PRO A 376 0.18 21.03 -21.05
CA PRO A 376 -1.20 21.08 -21.54
C PRO A 376 -1.92 19.72 -21.55
N VAL A 377 -1.23 18.59 -21.35
CA VAL A 377 -1.84 17.25 -21.41
C VAL A 377 -1.35 16.38 -20.23
N PRO A 378 -1.86 16.61 -19.00
CA PRO A 378 -1.42 15.89 -17.79
C PRO A 378 -1.74 14.38 -17.79
N ALA A 379 -2.50 13.89 -18.78
CA ALA A 379 -2.72 12.47 -19.02
C ALA A 379 -1.51 11.73 -19.62
N ILE A 380 -0.57 12.46 -20.24
CA ILE A 380 0.53 11.88 -21.04
C ILE A 380 1.87 12.03 -20.30
N ALA A 381 2.71 11.01 -20.43
CA ALA A 381 4.10 11.03 -19.97
C ALA A 381 5.04 10.47 -21.06
N PHE A 382 6.18 11.12 -21.25
CA PHE A 382 7.29 10.62 -22.07
C PHE A 382 8.43 10.20 -21.16
N SER A 383 9.11 9.10 -21.47
CA SER A 383 10.30 8.67 -20.74
C SER A 383 11.41 8.17 -21.68
N THR A 384 12.65 8.27 -21.23
CA THR A 384 13.80 7.71 -21.93
C THR A 384 14.89 7.28 -20.94
N ALA A 385 15.66 6.27 -21.30
CA ALA A 385 16.84 5.83 -20.58
C ALA A 385 17.89 5.22 -21.54
N ALA A 386 19.16 5.19 -21.13
CA ALA A 386 20.23 4.50 -21.83
C ALA A 386 20.93 3.51 -20.90
N ASN A 387 21.44 2.39 -21.41
CA ASN A 387 22.31 1.48 -20.67
C ASN A 387 23.74 1.65 -21.18
N ILE A 388 24.63 2.18 -20.34
CA ILE A 388 26.00 2.52 -20.71
C ILE A 388 26.96 1.64 -19.90
N THR A 389 27.75 0.82 -20.58
CA THR A 389 28.88 0.09 -19.98
C THR A 389 30.17 0.90 -20.14
N PRO A 390 31.26 0.59 -19.41
CA PRO A 390 32.55 1.28 -19.58
C PRO A 390 33.08 1.29 -21.01
N ASP A 391 32.75 0.25 -21.80
CA ASP A 391 33.31 0.03 -23.14
C ASP A 391 32.38 0.56 -24.26
N SER A 392 31.07 0.69 -24.01
CA SER A 392 30.07 1.03 -25.03
C SER A 392 28.69 1.37 -24.46
N VAL A 393 27.87 2.07 -25.25
CA VAL A 393 26.42 2.11 -25.04
C VAL A 393 25.81 0.79 -25.51
N ALA A 394 25.11 0.09 -24.63
CA ALA A 394 24.52 -1.21 -24.90
C ALA A 394 23.12 -1.11 -25.52
N SER A 395 22.29 -0.18 -25.04
CA SER A 395 20.90 -0.02 -25.48
C SER A 395 20.28 1.32 -25.07
N TYR A 396 19.18 1.69 -25.73
CA TYR A 396 18.29 2.79 -25.34
C TYR A 396 16.84 2.32 -25.21
N ALA A 397 16.10 2.97 -24.31
CA ALA A 397 14.68 2.76 -24.08
C ALA A 397 13.91 4.08 -24.27
N PHE A 398 12.74 4.00 -24.90
CA PHE A 398 11.82 5.12 -25.12
C PHE A 398 10.40 4.71 -24.72
N GLY A 399 9.74 5.49 -23.86
CA GLY A 399 8.44 5.18 -23.31
C GLY A 399 7.40 6.29 -23.53
N LEU A 400 6.16 5.87 -23.74
CA LEU A 400 4.96 6.70 -23.79
C LEU A 400 3.92 6.13 -22.82
N GLY A 401 3.53 6.91 -21.83
CA GLY A 401 2.43 6.61 -20.92
C GLY A 401 1.20 7.46 -21.23
N TRP A 402 0.03 6.86 -21.14
CA TRP A 402 -1.26 7.54 -21.07
C TRP A 402 -2.06 7.02 -19.89
N ARG A 403 -2.58 7.92 -19.04
CA ARG A 403 -3.45 7.57 -17.91
C ARG A 403 -4.72 8.41 -17.96
N THR A 404 -5.86 7.80 -17.66
CA THR A 404 -7.16 8.51 -17.62
C THR A 404 -7.12 9.66 -16.62
N SER A 405 -7.06 10.90 -17.10
CA SER A 405 -7.06 12.11 -16.27
C SER A 405 -8.49 12.63 -16.07
N GLY A 406 -9.03 12.48 -14.87
CA GLY A 406 -10.35 13.01 -14.52
C GLY A 406 -10.99 12.24 -13.37
N THR A 407 -11.73 12.94 -12.51
CA THR A 407 -12.40 12.37 -11.32
C THR A 407 -13.57 11.42 -11.65
N SER A 408 -13.86 11.20 -12.93
CA SER A 408 -14.98 10.41 -13.45
C SER A 408 -14.64 8.94 -13.75
N SER A 409 -13.36 8.56 -13.91
CA SER A 409 -13.04 7.15 -14.18
C SER A 409 -13.05 6.33 -12.90
N ARG A 410 -14.11 5.52 -12.72
CA ARG A 410 -14.27 4.56 -11.61
C ARG A 410 -13.15 3.50 -11.57
N TRP A 411 -12.45 3.35 -12.68
CA TRP A 411 -11.29 2.50 -12.86
C TRP A 411 -10.22 3.30 -13.61
N PRO A 412 -9.26 3.92 -12.90
CA PRO A 412 -8.18 4.62 -13.59
C PRO A 412 -7.38 3.64 -14.43
N ILE A 413 -7.40 3.86 -15.75
CA ILE A 413 -6.69 3.03 -16.73
C ILE A 413 -5.38 3.73 -17.05
N GLU A 414 -4.31 2.95 -17.10
CA GLU A 414 -3.00 3.37 -17.57
C GLU A 414 -2.54 2.41 -18.67
N ILE A 415 -2.15 3.00 -19.80
CA ILE A 415 -1.54 2.32 -20.93
C ILE A 415 -0.09 2.81 -21.02
N LEU A 416 0.84 1.87 -21.14
CA LEU A 416 2.26 2.13 -21.32
C LEU A 416 2.70 1.47 -22.63
N ALA A 417 3.33 2.21 -23.53
CA ALA A 417 4.07 1.65 -24.65
C ALA A 417 5.56 1.96 -24.48
N ARG A 418 6.44 1.00 -24.77
CA ARG A 418 7.89 1.18 -24.75
C ARG A 418 8.55 0.49 -25.94
N LEU A 419 9.53 1.16 -26.52
CA LEU A 419 10.46 0.65 -27.53
C LEU A 419 11.85 0.53 -26.89
N ASP A 420 12.46 -0.63 -27.00
CA ASP A 420 13.86 -0.88 -26.68
C ASP A 420 14.69 -1.04 -27.96
N THR A 421 15.91 -0.54 -27.93
CA THR A 421 16.85 -0.53 -29.07
C THR A 421 18.26 -0.92 -28.66
N ASP A 422 19.07 -1.42 -29.59
CA ASP A 422 20.52 -1.59 -29.36
C ASP A 422 21.27 -0.25 -29.32
N GLY A 423 22.57 -0.28 -29.04
CA GLY A 423 23.44 0.90 -29.04
C GLY A 423 23.53 1.63 -30.41
N GLY A 424 23.06 1.01 -31.50
CA GLY A 424 22.93 1.59 -32.83
C GLY A 424 21.50 2.03 -33.18
N LEU A 425 20.61 2.14 -32.20
CA LEU A 425 19.19 2.49 -32.33
C LEU A 425 18.35 1.51 -33.18
N ARG A 426 18.83 0.29 -33.42
CA ARG A 426 18.04 -0.75 -34.09
C ARG A 426 17.02 -1.31 -33.10
N ARG A 427 15.78 -1.48 -33.55
CA ARG A 427 14.66 -2.00 -32.72
C ARG A 427 15.01 -3.39 -32.19
N ALA A 428 15.00 -3.54 -30.86
CA ALA A 428 15.31 -4.79 -30.17
C ALA A 428 14.05 -5.46 -29.61
N ALA A 429 13.14 -4.69 -28.98
CA ALA A 429 11.88 -5.18 -28.44
C ALA A 429 10.82 -4.08 -28.34
N PHE A 430 9.55 -4.50 -28.29
CA PHE A 430 8.42 -3.64 -27.94
C PHE A 430 7.70 -4.20 -26.71
N VAL A 431 7.28 -3.31 -25.82
CA VAL A 431 6.55 -3.64 -24.58
C VAL A 431 5.26 -2.82 -24.52
N LEU A 432 4.15 -3.49 -24.22
CA LEU A 432 2.84 -2.89 -23.98
C LEU A 432 2.34 -3.26 -22.57
N GLY A 433 2.10 -2.26 -21.74
CA GLY A 433 1.50 -2.40 -20.42
C GLY A 433 0.08 -1.86 -20.39
N PHE A 434 -0.82 -2.58 -19.71
CA PHE A 434 -2.14 -2.11 -19.32
C PHE A 434 -2.28 -2.28 -17.81
N SER A 435 -2.77 -1.28 -17.10
CA SER A 435 -3.15 -1.45 -15.69
C SER A 435 -4.39 -0.67 -15.32
N ILE A 436 -5.04 -1.16 -14.26
CA ILE A 436 -6.33 -0.68 -13.80
C ILE A 436 -6.29 -0.46 -12.27
N GLY A 437 -6.76 0.69 -11.82
CA GLY A 437 -6.61 1.17 -10.44
C GLY A 437 -5.33 2.01 -10.24
N GLY A 438 -4.81 2.09 -9.02
CA GLY A 438 -3.50 2.70 -8.78
C GLY A 438 -2.84 2.36 -7.45
N GLU A 439 -3.57 2.33 -6.34
CA GLU A 439 -3.03 2.08 -5.00
C GLU A 439 -2.92 0.59 -4.80
N ASN A 440 -4.12 0.03 -4.88
CA ASN A 440 -4.36 -1.33 -5.24
C ASN A 440 -4.53 -1.27 -6.76
N ARG A 441 -3.59 -1.82 -7.52
CA ARG A 441 -3.65 -1.88 -8.98
C ARG A 441 -3.33 -3.29 -9.46
N PHE A 442 -4.07 -3.71 -10.47
CA PHE A 442 -3.74 -4.88 -11.25
C PHE A 442 -3.24 -4.43 -12.62
N GLY A 443 -2.26 -5.12 -13.19
CA GLY A 443 -1.82 -4.84 -14.53
C GLY A 443 -1.30 -6.08 -15.24
N ALA A 444 -1.28 -6.00 -16.57
CA ALA A 444 -0.63 -6.93 -17.45
C ALA A 444 0.42 -6.18 -18.28
N VAL A 445 1.53 -6.85 -18.58
CA VAL A 445 2.58 -6.36 -19.48
C VAL A 445 2.86 -7.45 -20.49
N ALA A 446 2.93 -7.11 -21.78
CA ALA A 446 3.32 -8.03 -22.84
C ALA A 446 4.56 -7.48 -23.58
N SER A 447 5.44 -8.37 -23.99
CA SER A 447 6.63 -8.07 -24.80
C SER A 447 6.57 -8.78 -26.15
N SER A 448 7.30 -8.24 -27.11
CA SER A 448 7.54 -8.84 -28.43
C SER A 448 8.93 -8.44 -28.95
N PRO A 449 9.53 -9.23 -29.85
CA PRO A 449 10.79 -8.86 -30.50
C PRO A 449 10.65 -7.58 -31.35
N GLY A 450 11.78 -6.99 -31.76
CA GLY A 450 11.81 -5.74 -32.55
C GLY A 450 11.14 -5.78 -33.93
N ASP A 451 10.74 -6.96 -34.40
CA ASP A 451 9.93 -7.18 -35.61
C ASP A 451 8.42 -7.26 -35.34
N VAL A 452 8.01 -7.37 -34.07
CA VAL A 452 6.61 -7.54 -33.61
C VAL A 452 5.94 -8.81 -34.18
N SER A 453 6.73 -9.85 -34.48
CA SER A 453 6.25 -11.10 -35.10
C SER A 453 5.32 -11.91 -34.20
N HIS A 454 5.51 -11.87 -32.88
CA HIS A 454 4.72 -12.59 -31.88
C HIS A 454 4.93 -11.98 -30.49
N ILE A 455 4.06 -12.36 -29.53
CA ILE A 455 4.29 -12.07 -28.11
C ILE A 455 5.23 -13.14 -27.56
N ASP A 456 6.39 -12.74 -27.06
CA ASP A 456 7.42 -13.63 -26.48
C ASP A 456 7.34 -13.71 -24.95
N GLY A 457 6.74 -12.71 -24.30
CA GLY A 457 6.57 -12.65 -22.86
C GLY A 457 5.27 -11.94 -22.47
N ALA A 458 4.68 -12.38 -21.36
CA ALA A 458 3.56 -11.71 -20.72
C ALA A 458 3.65 -11.86 -19.19
N SER A 459 3.52 -10.77 -18.44
CA SER A 459 3.38 -10.82 -16.98
C SER A 459 2.07 -10.20 -16.51
N VAL A 460 1.61 -10.64 -15.34
CA VAL A 460 0.54 -10.00 -14.58
C VAL A 460 1.03 -9.65 -13.18
N TYR A 461 0.68 -8.47 -12.70
CA TYR A 461 1.11 -7.98 -11.39
C TYR A 461 -0.05 -7.39 -10.59
N ALA A 462 0.08 -7.50 -9.27
CA ALA A 462 -0.76 -6.82 -8.29
C ALA A 462 0.14 -6.03 -7.32
N LEU A 463 -0.29 -4.82 -6.97
CA LEU A 463 0.39 -3.93 -6.04
C LEU A 463 -0.59 -3.44 -4.96
N VAL A 464 -0.07 -3.19 -3.75
CA VAL A 464 -0.69 -2.44 -2.64
C VAL A 464 0.39 -1.55 -1.97
N ALA A 465 0.09 -0.32 -1.55
CA ALA A 465 1.02 0.59 -0.84
C ALA A 465 0.30 1.49 0.22
N ARG A 466 0.96 2.32 1.07
CA ARG A 466 0.44 3.08 2.26
C ARG A 466 1.37 4.22 2.80
N GLU A 467 0.90 5.49 2.87
CA GLU A 467 1.60 6.70 3.44
C GLU A 467 1.58 6.83 4.99
N PRO A 468 2.66 7.35 5.62
CA PRO A 468 2.66 7.96 6.96
C PRO A 468 2.58 9.51 6.95
N ARG A 469 2.28 10.12 8.11
CA ARG A 469 2.08 11.59 8.25
C ARG A 469 3.27 12.32 8.91
N PRO A 470 3.51 13.60 8.58
CA PRO A 470 4.47 14.46 9.28
C PRO A 470 3.84 15.15 10.50
N GLY A 471 4.62 15.36 11.57
CA GLY A 471 4.24 16.15 12.75
C GLY A 471 4.69 17.61 12.66
N ARG A 472 4.00 18.50 13.39
CA ARG A 472 4.43 19.89 13.63
C ARG A 472 5.43 19.93 14.78
N ARG A 473 6.42 20.82 14.68
CA ARG A 473 7.29 21.23 15.81
C ARG A 473 6.51 22.13 16.77
#